data_AF-A0A1V5WI56-F1
#
_entry.id   AF-A0A1V5WI56-F1
#
_cell.length_a   1.000
_cell.length_b   1.000
_cell.length_c   1.000
_cell.angle_alpha   90.00
_cell.angle_beta   90.00
_cell.angle_gamma   90.00
#
_symmetry.space_group_name_H-M   'P 1'
#
loop_
_entity.id
_entity.type
_entity.pdbx_description
1 polymer ?
#
loop_
_entity_poly.entity_id
_entity_poly.type
_entity_poly.pdbx_seq_one_letter_code
_entity_poly.pdbx_strand_id
1 'polypeptide(L)'
;MGAIIRAFKSATTRRINAARGTPGAAVWQRNYYERIVRDEIALERIRAYILANPLRWTLDRENSATAAPLNEEDYYRRIMGGQA
;
A
#
# COMPACT_ATOMS: atom_id res chain seq x y z
N MET A 1 12.81 -12.95 -1.02
CA MET A 1 11.65 -12.09 -1.37
C MET A 1 11.96 -11.04 -2.43
N GLY A 2 13.04 -10.26 -2.32
CA GLY A 2 13.34 -9.18 -3.28
C GLY A 2 13.39 -9.58 -4.77
N ALA A 3 13.87 -10.79 -5.10
CA ALA A 3 13.87 -11.27 -6.49
C ALA A 3 12.46 -11.45 -7.07
N ILE A 4 11.52 -11.99 -6.27
CA ILE A 4 10.13 -12.21 -6.67
C ILE A 4 9.44 -10.86 -6.92
N ILE A 5 9.58 -9.92 -5.98
CA ILE A 5 8.99 -8.58 -6.12
C ILE A 5 9.59 -7.84 -7.31
N ARG A 6 10.90 -7.96 -7.54
CA ARG A 6 11.57 -7.37 -8.71
C ARG A 6 11.01 -7.93 -10.01
N ALA A 7 10.88 -9.26 -10.12
CA ALA A 7 10.34 -9.92 -11.29
C ALA A 7 8.88 -9.50 -11.55
N PHE A 8 8.06 -9.48 -10.50
CA PHE A 8 6.67 -9.05 -10.57
C PHE A 8 6.54 -7.58 -11.03
N LYS A 9 7.23 -6.65 -10.36
CA LYS A 9 7.21 -5.22 -10.71
C LYS A 9 7.71 -4.98 -12.13
N SER A 10 8.75 -5.68 -12.57
CA SER A 10 9.27 -5.59 -13.94
C SER A 10 8.25 -6.08 -14.97
N ALA A 11 7.72 -7.29 -14.80
CA ALA A 11 6.80 -7.91 -15.75
C ALA A 11 5.51 -7.11 -15.91
N THR A 12 4.97 -6.61 -14.81
CA THR A 12 3.75 -5.77 -14.80
C THR A 12 4.01 -4.37 -15.37
N THR A 13 5.15 -3.73 -15.05
CA THR A 13 5.51 -2.42 -15.63
C THR A 13 5.54 -2.48 -17.16
N ARG A 14 6.16 -3.51 -17.72
CA ARG A 14 6.21 -3.69 -19.19
C ARG A 14 4.80 -3.80 -19.78
N ARG A 15 3.93 -4.61 -19.19
CA ARG A 15 2.54 -4.81 -19.67
C ARG A 15 1.71 -3.53 -19.57
N ILE A 16 1.79 -2.82 -18.44
CA ILE A 16 1.06 -1.57 -18.21
C ILE A 16 1.51 -0.50 -19.19
N ASN A 17 2.83 -0.31 -19.36
CA ASN A 17 3.35 0.68 -20.29
C ASN A 17 3.04 0.37 -21.75
N ALA A 18 3.02 -0.92 -22.13
CA ALA A 18 2.57 -1.32 -23.46
C ALA A 18 1.07 -1.01 -23.67
N ALA A 19 0.22 -1.33 -22.69
CA ALA A 19 -1.22 -1.06 -22.76
C ALA A 19 -1.56 0.44 -22.77
N ARG A 20 -0.74 1.26 -22.10
CA ARG A 20 -0.91 2.72 -22.02
C ARG A 20 -0.20 3.50 -23.11
N GLY A 21 0.67 2.86 -23.91
CA GLY A 21 1.52 3.55 -24.88
C GLY A 21 2.59 4.45 -24.24
N THR A 22 3.00 4.16 -22.99
CA THR A 22 3.92 4.98 -22.19
C THR A 22 5.22 4.22 -21.85
N PRO A 23 6.03 3.80 -22.85
CA PRO A 23 7.26 3.05 -22.59
C PRO A 23 8.21 3.84 -21.68
N GLY A 24 8.77 3.16 -20.67
CA GLY A 24 9.71 3.77 -19.73
C GLY A 24 9.08 4.59 -18.59
N ALA A 25 7.77 4.86 -18.61
CA ALA A 25 7.10 5.56 -17.52
C ALA A 25 7.17 4.77 -16.21
N ALA A 26 7.40 5.47 -15.10
CA ALA A 26 7.40 4.88 -13.78
C ALA A 26 5.96 4.49 -13.38
N VAL A 27 5.76 3.21 -13.03
CA VAL A 27 4.45 2.69 -12.62
C VAL A 27 4.37 2.49 -11.11
N TRP A 28 5.46 2.03 -10.49
CA TRP A 28 5.50 1.67 -9.08
C TRP A 28 6.15 2.76 -8.25
N GLN A 29 5.62 3.00 -7.04
CA GLN A 29 6.37 3.69 -6.00
C GLN A 29 7.66 2.92 -5.65
N ARG A 30 8.68 3.68 -5.24
CA ARG A 30 9.98 3.12 -4.82
C ARG A 30 9.79 2.26 -3.56
N ASN A 31 10.61 1.22 -3.43
CA ASN A 31 10.56 0.25 -2.34
C ASN A 31 9.23 -0.52 -2.26
N TYR A 32 9.09 -1.37 -1.25
CA TYR A 32 7.87 -2.12 -0.94
C TYR A 32 7.84 -2.39 0.57
N TYR A 33 6.63 -2.49 1.14
CA TYR A 33 6.47 -2.86 2.54
C TYR A 33 6.56 -4.39 2.70
N GLU A 34 7.33 -4.85 3.66
CA GLU A 34 7.39 -6.27 4.03
C GLU A 34 7.30 -6.43 5.56
N ARG A 35 6.52 -7.43 5.99
CA ARG A 35 6.39 -7.81 7.40
C ARG A 35 6.14 -9.30 7.51
N ILE A 36 6.85 -9.95 8.42
CA ILE A 36 6.63 -11.37 8.73
C ILE A 36 5.40 -11.48 9.66
N VAL A 37 4.44 -12.31 9.27
CA VAL A 37 3.28 -12.67 10.10
C VAL A 37 3.67 -13.87 10.96
N ARG A 38 3.65 -13.69 12.29
CA ARG A 38 4.19 -14.67 13.24
C ARG A 38 3.11 -15.36 14.09
N ASP A 39 1.90 -14.82 14.09
CA ASP A 39 0.78 -15.27 14.89
C ASP A 39 -0.55 -14.91 14.24
N GLU A 40 -1.63 -15.52 14.72
CA GLU A 40 -2.99 -15.35 14.19
C GLU A 40 -3.51 -13.94 14.40
N ILE A 41 -3.15 -13.28 15.51
CA ILE A 41 -3.59 -11.92 15.81
C ILE A 41 -3.03 -10.95 14.76
N ALA A 42 -1.77 -11.10 14.39
CA ALA A 42 -1.14 -10.31 13.33
C ALA A 42 -1.79 -10.60 11.97
N LEU A 43 -2.14 -11.85 11.68
CA LEU A 43 -2.83 -12.24 10.44
C LEU A 43 -4.19 -11.56 10.33
N GLU A 44 -5.02 -11.65 11.38
CA GLU A 44 -6.34 -11.05 11.41
C GLU A 44 -6.29 -9.52 11.29
N ARG A 45 -5.33 -8.87 11.95
CA ARG A 45 -5.11 -7.42 11.79
C ARG A 45 -4.75 -7.03 10.37
N ILE A 46 -3.88 -7.79 9.70
CA ILE A 46 -3.49 -7.52 8.31
C ILE A 46 -4.67 -7.71 7.37
N ARG A 47 -5.48 -8.75 7.56
CA ARG A 47 -6.70 -8.99 6.77
C ARG A 47 -7.69 -7.84 6.94
N ALA A 48 -7.97 -7.45 8.19
CA ALA A 48 -8.85 -6.31 8.49
C ALA A 48 -8.34 -5.01 7.86
N TYR A 49 -7.02 -4.77 7.91
CA TYR A 49 -6.40 -3.61 7.26
C TYR A 49 -6.62 -3.63 5.74
N ILE A 50 -6.34 -4.74 5.05
CA ILE A 50 -6.52 -4.87 3.60
C ILE A 50 -7.96 -4.58 3.18
N LEU A 51 -8.94 -5.12 3.93
CA LEU A 51 -10.36 -4.92 3.66
C LEU A 51 -10.80 -3.47 3.92
N ALA A 52 -10.29 -2.83 4.97
CA ALA A 52 -10.67 -1.48 5.35
C ALA A 52 -9.94 -0.38 4.54
N ASN A 53 -8.78 -0.68 3.95
CA ASN A 53 -7.94 0.31 3.29
C ASN A 53 -8.65 1.09 2.15
N PRO A 54 -9.44 0.47 1.26
CA PRO A 54 -10.17 1.21 0.23
C PRO A 54 -11.10 2.28 0.80
N LEU A 55 -11.78 1.98 1.92
CA LEU A 55 -12.69 2.92 2.60
C LEU A 55 -11.93 4.04 3.30
N ARG A 56 -10.66 3.82 3.64
CA ARG A 56 -9.79 4.76 4.37
C ARG A 56 -8.89 5.56 3.44
N TRP A 57 -8.86 5.26 2.14
CA TRP A 57 -7.96 5.89 1.16
C TRP A 57 -8.09 7.42 1.10
N THR A 58 -9.30 7.97 1.27
CA THR A 58 -9.53 9.42 1.28
C THR A 58 -8.90 10.14 2.49
N LEU A 59 -8.55 9.39 3.53
CA LEU A 59 -7.89 9.89 4.74
C LEU A 59 -6.38 9.60 4.72
N ASP A 60 -5.92 8.88 3.70
CA ASP A 60 -4.54 8.44 3.59
C ASP A 60 -3.63 9.60 3.21
N ARG A 61 -2.43 9.62 3.79
CA ARG A 61 -1.42 10.64 3.52
C ARG A 61 -0.81 10.50 2.14
N GLU A 62 -0.66 9.27 1.66
CA GLU A 62 -0.07 8.98 0.36
C GLU A 62 -1.07 9.20 -0.79
N ASN A 63 -2.33 9.52 -0.46
CA ASN A 63 -3.31 9.95 -1.43
C ASN A 63 -3.04 11.41 -1.84
N SER A 64 -2.57 11.58 -3.06
CA SER A 64 -2.25 12.88 -3.65
C SER A 64 -3.45 13.82 -3.83
N ALA A 65 -4.68 13.30 -3.70
CA ALA A 65 -5.90 14.12 -3.70
C ALA A 65 -6.24 14.71 -2.31
N THR A 66 -5.56 14.26 -1.24
CA THR A 66 -5.82 14.72 0.12
C THR A 66 -5.09 16.05 0.37
N ALA A 67 -5.86 17.13 0.61
CA ALA A 67 -5.31 18.49 0.79
C ALA A 67 -4.54 18.71 2.11
N ALA A 68 -4.70 17.83 3.11
CA ALA A 68 -4.03 17.92 4.40
C ALA A 68 -3.88 16.52 5.03
N PRO A 69 -2.75 15.83 4.84
CA PRO A 69 -2.55 14.51 5.41
C PRO A 69 -2.52 14.56 6.95
N LEU A 70 -3.16 13.59 7.60
CA LEU A 70 -2.95 13.36 9.03
C LEU A 70 -1.45 13.13 9.28
N ASN A 71 -0.91 13.66 10.39
CA ASN A 71 0.43 13.28 10.80
C ASN A 71 0.45 11.78 11.14
N GLU A 72 1.64 11.18 11.15
CA GLU A 72 1.80 9.73 11.29
C GLU A 72 1.13 9.17 12.55
N GLU A 73 1.26 9.89 13.66
CA GLU A 73 0.72 9.49 14.95
C GLU A 73 -0.81 9.54 14.98
N ASP A 74 -1.41 10.57 14.40
CA ASP A 74 -2.87 10.73 14.30
C ASP A 74 -3.49 9.75 13.29
N TYR A 75 -2.79 9.45 12.19
CA TYR A 75 -3.20 8.44 11.22
C TYR A 75 -3.28 7.06 11.90
N TYR A 76 -2.20 6.62 12.54
CA TYR A 76 -2.20 5.32 13.21
C TYR A 76 -3.13 5.28 14.42
N ARG A 77 -3.26 6.37 15.20
CA ARG A 77 -4.26 6.44 16.28
C ARG A 77 -5.69 6.27 15.77
N ARG A 78 -6.06 6.91 14.66
CA ARG A 78 -7.42 6.83 14.11
C ARG A 78 -7.71 5.49 13.42
N ILE A 79 -6.69 4.88 12.84
CA ILE A 79 -6.79 3.63 12.06
C ILE A 79 -6.69 2.40 12.98
N MET A 80 -5.89 2.46 14.04
CA MET A 80 -5.58 1.35 14.95
C MET A 80 -6.16 1.51 16.37
N GLY A 81 -6.52 2.72 16.79
CA GLY A 81 -7.05 3.02 18.14
C GLY A 81 -8.58 2.99 18.26
N GLY A 82 -9.30 2.63 17.18
CA GLY A 82 -10.76 2.56 17.14
C GLY A 82 -11.37 1.23 17.57
N GLN A 83 -10.65 0.38 18.32
CA GLN A 83 -11.22 -0.85 18.90
C GLN A 83 -10.86 -0.92 20.38
N ALA A 84 -11.83 -0.53 21.21
CA ALA A 84 -11.97 -0.97 22.60
C ALA A 84 -13.12 -1.98 22.63
#